data_AF-A0A0Q8CI92-F1
#
_entry.id   AF-A0A0Q8CI92-F1
#
_cell.length_a   1.000
_cell.length_b   1.000
_cell.length_c   1.000
_cell.angle_alpha   90.00
_cell.angle_beta   90.00
_cell.angle_gamma   90.00
#
_symmetry.space_group_name_H-M   'P 1'
#
loop_
_entity.id
_entity.type
_entity.pdbx_description
1 polymer ?
#
loop_
_entity_poly.entity_id
_entity_poly.type
_entity_poly.pdbx_seq_one_letter_code
_entity_poly.pdbx_strand_id
1 'polypeptide(L)'
;MSSKSKTPAQADSHQSGSGVFLSSDRSSAGAWLAGLIVLVFVAVPISASLAFATNPNTQQLFAGRLSDATTGGYQAFWWIITLLLVALPFLVGFGISHLSSRALAIVAAAVAILVIAAVVLGQLFIF
;
A
#
# COMPACT_ATOMS: atom_id res chain seq x y z
N MET A 1 -52.78 -50.53 20.19
CA MET A 1 -52.60 -49.44 21.17
C MET A 1 -51.32 -48.71 20.76
N SER A 2 -51.31 -47.68 19.90
CA SER A 2 -51.78 -46.28 20.03
C SER A 2 -51.37 -45.57 21.32
N SER A 3 -50.35 -44.70 21.23
CA SER A 3 -50.32 -43.31 21.74
C SER A 3 -48.98 -42.66 21.34
N LYS A 4 -48.90 -41.85 20.28
CA LYS A 4 -48.95 -40.36 20.25
C LYS A 4 -47.94 -39.63 21.16
N SER A 5 -46.96 -39.03 20.47
CA SER A 5 -46.18 -37.79 20.70
C SER A 5 -46.41 -36.94 21.96
N LYS A 6 -45.31 -36.46 22.55
CA LYS A 6 -45.24 -35.06 23.02
C LYS A 6 -43.81 -34.53 23.11
N THR A 7 -43.42 -33.75 22.10
CA THR A 7 -42.38 -32.72 22.20
C THR A 7 -42.81 -31.68 23.23
N PRO A 8 -41.99 -31.32 24.23
CA PRO A 8 -42.20 -30.10 24.99
C PRO A 8 -41.48 -28.91 24.33
N ALA A 9 -42.18 -27.78 24.41
CA ALA A 9 -41.95 -26.51 23.78
C ALA A 9 -40.59 -25.86 24.03
N GLN A 10 -40.16 -25.17 22.99
CA GLN A 10 -39.38 -23.93 22.97
C GLN A 10 -39.70 -23.03 24.18
N ALA A 11 -38.67 -22.63 24.92
CA ALA A 11 -38.69 -21.50 25.83
C ALA A 11 -37.71 -20.46 25.30
N ASP A 12 -38.24 -19.51 24.54
CA ASP A 12 -37.59 -18.24 24.26
C ASP A 12 -37.35 -17.51 25.59
N SER A 13 -36.09 -17.25 25.91
CA SER A 13 -35.73 -16.20 26.87
C SER A 13 -34.74 -15.27 26.18
N HIS A 14 -35.29 -14.16 25.72
CA HIS A 14 -34.57 -12.94 25.38
C HIS A 14 -33.58 -12.59 26.50
N GLN A 15 -32.29 -12.70 26.20
CA GLN A 15 -31.28 -11.89 26.89
C GLN A 15 -30.58 -11.04 25.84
N SER A 16 -31.20 -9.91 25.56
CA SER A 16 -30.58 -8.72 24.98
C SER A 16 -29.40 -8.29 25.87
N GLY A 17 -28.22 -8.84 25.59
CA GLY A 17 -26.94 -8.27 25.96
C GLY A 17 -26.37 -7.58 24.74
N SER A 18 -26.60 -6.28 24.64
CA SER A 18 -26.16 -5.36 23.59
C SER A 18 -24.63 -5.33 23.45
N GLY A 19 -24.07 -6.34 22.78
CA GLY A 19 -22.81 -6.25 22.08
C GLY A 19 -23.11 -6.03 20.61
N VAL A 20 -23.24 -4.77 20.19
CA VAL A 20 -23.27 -4.41 18.77
C VAL A 20 -21.97 -4.95 18.16
N PHE A 21 -22.07 -6.09 17.48
CA PHE A 21 -21.00 -6.71 16.71
C PHE A 21 -20.66 -5.78 15.53
N LEU A 22 -19.84 -4.76 15.79
CA LEU A 22 -19.09 -3.97 14.80
C LEU A 22 -17.98 -4.81 14.17
N SER A 23 -18.29 -6.03 13.73
CA SER A 23 -17.29 -7.06 13.40
C SER A 23 -17.15 -7.32 11.90
N SER A 24 -17.87 -6.60 11.05
CA SER A 24 -17.87 -6.86 9.58
C SER A 24 -17.27 -5.72 8.75
N ASP A 25 -17.30 -4.47 9.23
CA ASP A 25 -16.76 -3.29 8.51
C ASP A 25 -15.29 -2.96 8.84
N ARG A 26 -14.73 -3.62 9.86
CA ARG A 26 -13.43 -3.24 10.41
C ARG A 26 -12.24 -3.67 9.54
N SER A 27 -12.41 -4.66 8.65
CA SER A 27 -11.35 -5.17 7.77
C SER A 27 -11.07 -4.26 6.56
N SER A 28 -12.10 -3.69 5.95
CA SER A 28 -11.97 -2.77 4.81
C SER A 28 -11.49 -1.38 5.26
N ALA A 29 -12.05 -0.86 6.36
CA ALA A 29 -11.66 0.42 6.94
C ALA A 29 -10.20 0.40 7.44
N GLY A 30 -9.77 -0.69 8.08
CA GLY A 30 -8.39 -0.86 8.55
C GLY A 30 -7.38 -0.95 7.40
N ALA A 31 -7.75 -1.62 6.30
CA ALA A 31 -6.90 -1.72 5.13
C ALA A 31 -6.78 -0.38 4.38
N TRP A 32 -7.88 0.38 4.27
CA TRP A 32 -7.85 1.74 3.72
C TRP A 32 -6.98 2.68 4.55
N LEU A 33 -7.10 2.64 5.89
CA LEU A 33 -6.25 3.43 6.79
C LEU A 33 -4.76 3.08 6.64
N ALA A 34 -4.44 1.80 6.51
CA ALA A 34 -3.05 1.36 6.27
C ALA A 34 -2.50 1.92 4.94
N GLY A 35 -3.29 1.90 3.87
CA GLY A 35 -2.94 2.54 2.61
C GLY A 35 -2.71 4.06 2.77
N LEU A 36 -3.55 4.73 3.56
CA LEU A 36 -3.41 6.16 3.87
C LEU A 36 -2.12 6.48 4.63
N ILE A 37 -1.77 5.67 5.62
CA ILE A 37 -0.51 5.82 6.36
C ILE A 37 0.67 5.68 5.40
N VAL A 38 0.66 4.65 4.54
CA VAL A 38 1.69 4.47 3.51
C VAL A 38 1.77 5.69 2.61
N LEU A 39 0.64 6.22 2.14
CA LEU A 39 0.60 7.42 1.31
C LEU A 39 1.32 8.61 1.99
N VAL A 40 1.09 8.83 3.29
CA VAL A 40 1.77 9.89 4.04
C VAL A 40 3.29 9.69 4.05
N PHE A 41 3.76 8.46 4.27
CA PHE A 41 5.19 8.16 4.25
C PHE A 41 5.82 8.30 2.86
N VAL A 42 5.10 7.93 1.80
CA VAL A 42 5.61 8.03 0.42
C VAL A 42 5.35 9.40 -0.23
N ALA A 43 4.61 10.30 0.42
CA ALA A 43 4.29 11.62 -0.14
C ALA A 43 5.55 12.44 -0.49
N VAL A 44 6.54 12.43 0.41
CA VAL A 44 7.82 13.13 0.19
C VAL A 44 8.57 12.58 -1.03
N PRO A 45 8.85 11.25 -1.14
CA PRO A 45 9.51 10.73 -2.33
C PRO A 45 8.68 10.85 -3.60
N ILE A 46 7.34 10.81 -3.54
CA ILE A 46 6.46 11.11 -4.70
C ILE A 46 6.68 12.55 -5.17
N SER A 47 6.73 13.52 -4.25
CA SER A 47 6.95 14.92 -4.61
C SER A 47 8.31 15.11 -5.29
N ALA A 48 9.35 14.44 -4.79
CA ALA A 48 10.69 14.52 -5.38
C ALA A 48 10.74 13.88 -6.77
N SER A 49 10.20 12.67 -6.92
CA SER A 49 10.20 11.98 -8.21
C SER A 49 9.38 12.74 -9.26
N LEU A 50 8.25 13.32 -8.86
CA LEU A 50 7.40 14.12 -9.75
C LEU A 50 8.10 15.42 -10.17
N ALA A 51 8.83 16.08 -9.26
CA ALA A 51 9.62 17.27 -9.59
C ALA A 51 10.71 16.95 -10.63
N PHE A 52 11.43 15.83 -10.48
CA PHE A 52 12.43 15.39 -11.45
C PHE A 52 11.81 14.92 -12.78
N ALA A 53 10.65 14.27 -12.74
CA ALA A 53 9.94 13.82 -13.94
C ALA A 53 9.42 14.99 -14.81
N THR A 54 9.06 16.11 -14.18
CA THR A 54 8.49 17.29 -14.87
C THR A 54 9.52 18.35 -15.24
N ASN A 55 10.73 18.31 -14.65
CA ASN A 55 11.77 19.30 -14.89
C ASN A 55 13.06 18.63 -15.40
N PRO A 56 13.17 18.31 -16.69
CA PRO A 56 14.35 17.61 -17.24
C PRO A 56 15.69 18.30 -16.97
N ASN A 57 15.70 19.62 -16.79
CA ASN A 57 16.92 20.37 -16.48
C ASN A 57 17.55 19.98 -15.13
N THR A 58 16.80 19.34 -14.22
CA THR A 58 17.34 18.81 -12.95
C THR A 58 18.33 17.68 -13.16
N GLN A 59 18.46 17.13 -14.37
CA GLN A 59 19.53 16.20 -14.75
C GLN A 59 20.94 16.76 -14.48
N GLN A 60 21.10 18.09 -14.51
CA GLN A 60 22.36 18.77 -14.19
C GLN A 60 22.76 18.67 -12.71
N LEU A 61 21.79 18.44 -11.82
CA LEU A 61 22.04 18.29 -10.38
C LEU A 61 22.84 17.01 -10.05
N PHE A 62 22.94 16.08 -11.00
CA PHE A 62 23.65 14.81 -10.84
C PHE A 62 25.11 14.90 -11.36
N ALA A 63 25.73 16.09 -11.27
CA ALA A 63 27.16 16.34 -11.53
C ALA A 63 27.73 15.71 -12.82
N GLY A 64 26.94 15.68 -13.90
CA GLY A 64 27.35 15.10 -15.18
C GLY A 64 27.32 13.56 -15.23
N ARG A 65 26.97 12.85 -14.15
CA ARG A 65 26.78 11.39 -14.14
C ARG A 65 25.71 10.92 -15.12
N LEU A 66 24.79 11.81 -15.44
CA LEU A 66 23.71 11.59 -16.38
C LEU A 66 23.94 12.36 -17.69
N SER A 67 25.15 12.89 -17.99
CA SER A 67 25.38 13.67 -19.22
C SER A 67 25.09 12.88 -20.49
N ASP A 68 25.31 11.56 -20.45
CA ASP A 68 25.08 10.64 -21.57
C ASP A 68 23.64 10.12 -21.61
N ALA A 69 22.85 10.35 -20.54
CA ALA A 69 21.45 9.97 -20.51
C ALA A 69 20.63 10.94 -21.37
N THR A 70 19.81 10.39 -22.27
CA THR A 70 18.88 11.22 -23.02
C THR A 70 17.87 11.86 -22.08
N THR A 71 17.49 13.11 -22.38
CA THR A 71 16.49 13.86 -21.60
C THR A 71 15.15 13.12 -21.51
N GLY A 72 14.80 12.35 -22.54
CA GLY A 72 13.62 11.47 -22.54
C GLY A 72 13.78 10.27 -21.59
N GLY A 73 14.95 9.62 -21.58
CA GLY A 73 15.25 8.51 -20.67
C GLY A 73 15.23 8.93 -19.21
N TYR A 74 15.78 10.10 -18.88
CA TYR A 74 15.72 10.68 -17.55
C TYR A 74 14.28 10.89 -17.07
N GLN A 75 13.45 11.56 -17.89
CA GLN A 75 12.05 11.80 -17.53
C GLN A 75 11.25 10.50 -17.41
N ALA A 76 11.43 9.57 -18.35
CA ALA A 76 10.73 8.28 -18.34
C ALA A 76 11.03 7.49 -17.06
N PHE A 77 12.30 7.46 -16.63
CA PHE A 77 12.71 6.84 -15.37
C PHE A 77 11.95 7.43 -14.17
N TRP A 78 11.93 8.74 -14.02
CA TRP A 78 11.26 9.38 -12.88
C TRP A 78 9.73 9.25 -12.93
N TRP A 79 9.13 9.20 -14.12
CA TRP A 79 7.71 8.89 -14.27
C TRP A 79 7.40 7.45 -13.81
N ILE A 80 8.25 6.48 -14.16
CA ILE A 80 8.09 5.10 -13.68
C ILE A 80 8.17 5.04 -12.15
N ILE A 81 9.16 5.70 -11.54
CA ILE A 81 9.28 5.77 -10.07
C ILE A 81 8.05 6.42 -9.44
N THR A 82 7.57 7.52 -10.01
CA THR A 82 6.38 8.23 -9.53
C THR A 82 5.15 7.32 -9.55
N LEU A 83 4.90 6.63 -10.67
CA LEU A 83 3.77 5.70 -10.81
C LEU A 83 3.88 4.53 -9.81
N LEU A 84 5.09 4.00 -9.60
CA LEU A 84 5.32 2.93 -8.64
C LEU A 84 5.03 3.39 -7.21
N LEU A 85 5.51 4.57 -6.82
CA LEU A 85 5.26 5.13 -5.49
C LEU A 85 3.78 5.46 -5.26
N VAL A 86 3.08 5.97 -6.29
CA VAL A 86 1.63 6.23 -6.26
C VAL A 86 0.85 4.91 -6.13
N ALA A 87 1.33 3.81 -6.71
CA ALA A 87 0.67 2.52 -6.62
C ALA A 87 0.79 1.86 -5.22
N LEU A 88 1.85 2.15 -4.46
CA LEU A 88 2.10 1.56 -3.14
C LEU A 88 0.95 1.63 -2.12
N PRO A 89 0.33 2.80 -1.86
CA PRO A 89 -0.77 2.88 -0.89
C PRO A 89 -1.96 2.00 -1.28
N PHE A 90 -2.26 1.87 -2.57
CA PHE A 90 -3.30 0.97 -3.07
C PHE A 90 -2.88 -0.50 -2.93
N LEU A 91 -1.63 -0.81 -3.24
CA LEU A 91 -1.11 -2.17 -3.13
C LEU A 91 -1.10 -2.65 -1.68
N VAL A 92 -0.81 -1.78 -0.72
CA VAL A 92 -0.86 -2.10 0.71
C VAL A 92 -2.30 -2.19 1.21
N GLY A 93 -3.17 -1.24 0.85
CA GLY A 93 -4.58 -1.29 1.26
C GLY A 93 -5.36 -2.48 0.65
N PHE A 94 -5.10 -2.82 -0.61
CA PHE A 94 -5.63 -4.04 -1.22
C PHE A 94 -4.96 -5.30 -0.66
N GLY A 95 -3.64 -5.27 -0.50
CA GLY A 95 -2.86 -6.41 -0.03
C GLY A 95 -3.25 -6.87 1.37
N ILE A 96 -3.50 -5.94 2.29
CA ILE A 96 -3.94 -6.25 3.66
C ILE A 96 -5.34 -6.87 3.67
N SER A 97 -6.22 -6.49 2.75
CA SER A 97 -7.60 -6.97 2.72
C SER A 97 -7.76 -8.32 2.02
N HIS A 98 -6.86 -8.68 1.10
CA HIS A 98 -7.05 -9.83 0.21
C HIS A 98 -5.87 -10.82 0.13
N LEU A 99 -4.68 -10.50 0.66
CA LEU A 99 -3.51 -11.39 0.60
C LEU A 99 -3.20 -12.05 1.95
N SER A 100 -2.61 -13.25 1.90
CA SER A 100 -2.06 -13.89 3.10
C SER A 100 -0.91 -13.05 3.70
N SER A 101 -0.75 -13.07 5.02
CA SER A 101 0.32 -12.34 5.73
C SER A 101 1.72 -12.65 5.18
N ARG A 102 1.95 -13.87 4.70
CA ARG A 102 3.19 -14.29 4.04
C ARG A 102 3.42 -13.56 2.72
N ALA A 103 2.39 -13.49 1.87
CA ALA A 103 2.47 -12.78 0.59
C ALA A 103 2.66 -11.27 0.80
N LEU A 104 1.96 -10.69 1.78
CA LEU A 104 2.12 -9.28 2.14
C LEU A 104 3.54 -8.96 2.61
N ALA A 105 4.14 -9.83 3.44
CA ALA A 105 5.52 -9.66 3.91
C ALA A 105 6.54 -9.71 2.76
N ILE A 106 6.37 -10.61 1.79
CA ILE A 106 7.24 -10.72 0.61
C ILE A 106 7.13 -9.45 -0.25
N VAL A 107 5.92 -8.97 -0.52
CA VAL A 107 5.69 -7.74 -1.30
C VAL A 107 6.29 -6.54 -0.57
N ALA A 108 6.07 -6.41 0.73
CA ALA A 108 6.65 -5.33 1.53
C ALA A 108 8.19 -5.37 1.52
N ALA A 109 8.80 -6.55 1.63
CA ALA A 109 10.25 -6.71 1.56
C ALA A 109 10.80 -6.33 0.17
N ALA A 110 10.15 -6.75 -0.92
CA ALA A 110 10.54 -6.39 -2.27
C ALA A 110 10.47 -4.87 -2.51
N VAL A 111 9.40 -4.23 -2.04
CA VAL A 111 9.25 -2.77 -2.08
C VAL A 111 10.34 -2.09 -1.26
N ALA A 112 10.60 -2.55 -0.04
CA ALA A 112 11.63 -1.96 0.81
C ALA A 112 13.02 -2.05 0.15
N ILE A 113 13.36 -3.20 -0.44
CA ILE A 113 14.61 -3.37 -1.20
C ILE A 113 14.66 -2.39 -2.37
N LEU A 114 13.57 -2.24 -3.12
CA LEU A 114 13.52 -1.32 -4.25
C LEU A 114 13.66 0.14 -3.82
N VAL A 115 13.03 0.55 -2.73
CA VAL A 115 13.19 1.89 -2.14
C VAL A 115 14.63 2.11 -1.67
N ILE A 116 15.23 1.14 -0.98
CA ILE A 116 16.63 1.21 -0.56
C ILE A 116 17.55 1.33 -1.78
N ALA A 117 17.34 0.50 -2.80
CA ALA A 117 18.12 0.56 -4.03
C ALA A 117 17.97 1.92 -4.72
N ALA A 118 16.75 2.48 -4.77
CA ALA A 118 16.50 3.81 -5.31
C ALA A 118 17.16 4.92 -4.49
N VAL A 119 17.16 4.82 -3.15
CA VAL A 119 17.87 5.75 -2.26
C VAL A 119 19.39 5.64 -2.46
N VAL A 120 19.93 4.43 -2.54
CA VAL A 120 21.37 4.19 -2.76
C VAL A 120 21.80 4.70 -4.14
N LEU A 121 21.01 4.44 -5.19
CA LEU A 121 21.23 5.05 -6.50
C LEU A 121 21.15 6.57 -6.42
N GLY A 122 20.14 7.12 -5.74
CA GLY A 122 20.03 8.55 -5.50
C GLY A 122 21.28 9.11 -4.82
N GLN A 123 21.80 8.45 -3.80
CA GLN A 123 23.04 8.85 -3.12
C GLN A 123 24.27 8.76 -4.03
N LEU A 124 24.39 7.71 -4.85
CA LEU A 124 25.49 7.53 -5.80
C LEU A 124 25.54 8.58 -6.91
N PHE A 125 24.42 9.24 -7.19
CA PHE A 125 24.32 10.23 -8.27
C PHE A 125 24.15 11.69 -7.76
N ILE A 126 23.74 11.89 -6.50
CA ILE A 126 23.52 13.22 -5.88
C ILE A 126 24.73 13.65 -5.01
N PHE A 127 25.54 12.71 -4.53
CA PHE A 127 26.82 12.96 -3.84
C PHE A 127 28.00 12.37 -4.63
#